data_AF-A0A1R3H2E2-F1
#
_entry.id   AF-A0A1R3H2E2-F1
#
_cell.length_a   1.000
_cell.length_b   1.000
_cell.length_c   1.000
_cell.angle_alpha   90.00
_cell.angle_beta   90.00
_cell.angle_gamma   90.00
#
_symmetry.space_group_name_H-M   'P 1'
#
loop_
_entity.id
_entity.type
_entity.pdbx_description
1 polymer ?
#
loop_
_entity_poly.entity_id
_entity_poly.type
_entity_poly.pdbx_seq_one_letter_code
_entity_poly.pdbx_strand_id
1 'polypeptide(L)' 'MAKSNFGPFGLGGLLLMVVLAASMVVLPLMLPPLPPPPLMLLFFPVGIMAALVFLAFSPAEAVGNVVVHTV' A
#
# COMPACT_ATOMS: atom_id res chain seq x y z
N MET A 1 -15.29 25.86 32.54
CA MET A 1 -13.95 25.97 31.90
C MET A 1 -13.75 24.72 31.06
N ALA A 2 -14.06 24.77 29.77
CA ALA A 2 -14.07 23.58 28.90
C ALA A 2 -12.64 23.23 28.48
N LYS A 3 -12.14 22.10 28.95
CA LYS A 3 -10.85 21.53 28.53
C LYS A 3 -11.08 20.78 27.21
N SER A 4 -10.83 21.44 26.09
CA SER A 4 -10.86 20.81 24.77
C SER A 4 -9.67 19.85 24.66
N ASN A 5 -9.90 18.57 24.96
CA ASN A 5 -8.95 17.49 24.74
C ASN A 5 -8.86 17.23 23.25
N PHE A 6 -7.99 17.98 22.58
CA PHE A 6 -7.69 17.78 21.18
C PHE A 6 -6.84 16.50 21.10
N GLY A 7 -7.44 15.40 20.62
CA GLY A 7 -6.81 14.09 20.52
C GLY A 7 -5.59 14.03 19.58
N PRO A 8 -4.96 12.85 19.41
CA PRO A 8 -3.67 12.68 18.70
C PRO A 8 -3.60 13.27 17.29
N PHE A 9 -4.73 13.52 16.64
CA PHE A 9 -4.82 14.15 15.33
C PHE A 9 -4.97 15.67 15.39
N GLY A 10 -4.12 16.31 16.22
CA GLY A 10 -3.93 17.76 16.49
C GLY A 10 -4.49 18.79 15.49
N LEU A 11 -4.62 20.05 15.88
CA LEU A 11 -4.82 21.15 14.92
C LEU A 11 -3.79 21.07 13.76
N GLY A 12 -2.57 20.62 14.07
CA GLY A 12 -1.53 20.33 13.09
C GLY A 12 -1.85 19.18 12.13
N GLY A 13 -2.52 18.12 12.58
CA GLY A 13 -2.99 17.02 11.73
C GLY A 13 -4.12 17.46 10.79
N LEU A 14 -5.04 18.29 11.29
CA LEU A 14 -6.09 18.91 10.49
C LEU A 14 -5.48 19.82 9.40
N LEU A 15 -4.51 20.66 9.76
CA LEU A 15 -3.78 21.51 8.82
C LEU A 15 -3.03 20.68 7.77
N LEU A 16 -2.35 19.61 8.18
CA LEU A 16 -1.68 18.68 7.26
C LEU A 16 -2.66 18.06 6.27
N MET A 17 -3.82 17.58 6.75
CA MET A 17 -4.87 17.03 5.88
C MET A 17 -5.39 18.06 4.89
N VAL A 18 -5.64 19.30 5.33
CA VAL A 18 -6.11 20.39 4.46
C VAL A 18 -5.06 20.74 3.40
N VAL A 19 -3.78 20.83 3.78
CA VAL A 19 -2.68 21.08 2.83
C VAL A 19 -2.52 19.92 1.85
N LEU A 20 -2.64 18.68 2.32
CA LEU A 20 -2.55 17.49 1.47
C LEU A 20 -3.71 17.42 0.49
N ALA A 21 -4.93 17.71 0.95
CA ALA A 21 -6.12 17.78 0.11
C ALA A 21 -6.04 18.91 -0.91
N ALA A 22 -5.57 20.09 -0.50
CA ALA A 22 -5.31 21.20 -1.42
C ALA A 22 -4.24 20.82 -2.46
N SER A 23 -3.17 20.14 -2.05
CA SER A 23 -2.16 19.60 -2.96
C SER A 23 -2.75 18.58 -3.92
N MET A 24 -3.59 17.64 -3.46
CA MET A 24 -4.28 16.67 -4.32
C MET A 24 -5.20 17.30 -5.37
N VAL A 25 -5.67 18.53 -5.17
CA VAL A 25 -6.50 19.25 -6.14
C VAL A 25 -5.64 20.16 -7.04
N VAL A 26 -4.70 20.89 -6.44
CA VAL A 26 -3.81 21.82 -7.16
C VAL A 26 -2.80 21.07 -8.02
N LEU A 27 -2.27 19.94 -7.54
CA LEU A 27 -1.30 19.11 -8.27
C LEU A 27 -1.88 18.64 -9.61
N PRO A 28 -3.08 18.02 -9.70
CA PRO A 28 -3.68 17.68 -10.98
C PRO A 28 -4.16 18.88 -11.80
N LEU A 29 -4.48 20.04 -11.18
CA LEU A 29 -4.78 21.28 -11.91
C LEU A 29 -3.52 21.90 -12.57
N MET A 30 -2.36 21.74 -11.94
CA MET A 30 -1.05 22.16 -12.46
C MET A 30 -0.42 21.12 -13.38
N LEU A 31 -0.83 19.85 -13.27
CA LEU A 31 -0.39 18.81 -14.18
C LEU A 31 -1.22 18.89 -15.47
N PRO A 32 -0.58 19.07 -16.65
CA PRO A 32 -1.27 18.94 -17.94
C PRO A 32 -1.94 17.55 -18.02
N PRO A 33 -3.02 17.39 -18.81
CA PRO A 33 -3.80 16.15 -18.88
C PRO A 33 -2.86 14.96 -18.98
N LEU A 34 -2.90 14.10 -17.94
CA LEU A 34 -1.92 13.05 -17.79
C LEU A 34 -1.94 12.16 -19.05
N PRO A 35 -0.78 11.96 -19.71
CA PRO A 35 -0.70 11.06 -20.83
C PRO A 35 -1.22 9.68 -20.40
N PRO A 36 -1.94 8.95 -21.28
CA PRO A 36 -2.65 7.72 -20.94
C PRO A 36 -1.81 6.78 -20.06
N PRO A 37 -2.41 6.14 -19.04
CA PRO A 37 -1.69 5.36 -18.04
C PRO A 37 -0.67 4.41 -18.67
N PRO A 38 0.63 4.53 -18.32
CA PRO A 38 1.67 3.69 -18.89
C PRO A 38 1.42 2.22 -18.57
N LEU A 39 1.35 1.36 -19.59
CA LEU A 39 1.28 -0.09 -19.44
C LEU A 39 2.46 -0.65 -18.64
N MET A 40 3.58 0.07 -18.56
CA MET A 40 4.71 -0.21 -17.68
C MET A 40 4.28 -0.38 -16.21
N LEU A 41 3.30 0.39 -15.73
CA LEU A 41 2.76 0.24 -14.38
C LEU A 41 1.91 -1.01 -14.20
N LEU A 42 1.44 -1.64 -15.28
CA LEU A 42 0.68 -2.90 -15.23
C LEU A 42 1.60 -4.13 -15.22
N PHE A 43 2.80 -4.04 -15.79
CA PHE A 43 3.82 -5.10 -15.67
C PHE A 43 4.21 -5.36 -14.21
N PHE A 44 4.25 -4.31 -13.37
CA PHE A 44 4.57 -4.46 -11.95
C PHE A 44 3.52 -5.33 -11.19
N PRO A 45 2.22 -5.01 -11.22
CA PRO A 45 1.14 -5.85 -10.71
C PRO A 45 1.12 -7.26 -11.31
N VAL A 46 1.24 -7.41 -12.63
CA VAL A 46 1.18 -8.73 -13.29
C VAL A 46 2.38 -9.59 -12.92
N GLY A 47 3.58 -8.99 -12.78
CA GLY A 47 4.77 -9.68 -12.32
C GLY A 47 4.61 -10.22 -10.90
N ILE A 48 4.06 -9.43 -9.98
CA ILE A 48 3.73 -9.88 -8.61
C ILE A 48 2.71 -11.02 -8.66
N MET A 49 1.66 -10.90 -9.48
CA MET A 49 0.64 -11.94 -9.61
C MET A 49 1.24 -13.26 -10.12
N ALA A 50 2.11 -13.22 -11.13
CA ALA A 50 2.81 -14.39 -11.62
C ALA A 50 3.73 -15.03 -10.57
N ALA A 51 4.46 -14.20 -9.80
CA ALA A 51 5.31 -14.68 -8.71
C ALA A 51 4.49 -15.33 -7.59
N LEU A 52 3.34 -14.77 -7.22
CA LEU A 52 2.45 -15.34 -6.20
C LEU A 52 1.82 -16.66 -6.67
N VAL A 53 1.42 -16.76 -7.94
CA VAL A 53 0.95 -18.03 -8.53
C VAL A 53 2.07 -19.07 -8.46
N PHE A 54 3.29 -18.71 -8.83
CA PHE A 54 4.44 -19.60 -8.74
C PHE A 54 4.74 -20.03 -7.30
N LEU A 55 4.69 -19.10 -6.33
CA LEU A 55 4.89 -19.40 -4.91
C LEU A 55 3.75 -20.24 -4.31
N ALA A 56 2.51 -20.05 -4.75
CA ALA A 56 1.37 -20.84 -4.30
C ALA A 56 1.47 -22.30 -4.78
N PHE A 57 2.09 -22.53 -5.94
CA PHE A 57 2.39 -23.87 -6.46
C PHE A 57 3.80 -24.36 -6.10
N SER A 58 4.63 -23.53 -5.48
CA SER A 58 5.93 -23.94 -4.96
C SER A 58 5.67 -24.87 -3.78
N PRO A 59 6.19 -26.11 -3.79
CA PRO A 59 6.16 -26.95 -2.60
C PRO A 59 6.87 -26.18 -1.49
N ALA A 60 6.10 -25.76 -0.49
CA ALA A 60 6.66 -25.27 0.74
C ALA A 60 7.25 -26.51 1.41
N GLU A 61 8.53 -26.78 1.14
CA GLU A 61 9.26 -27.82 1.86
C GLU A 61 9.12 -27.51 3.34
N ALA A 62 8.25 -28.27 4.00
CA ALA A 62 8.09 -28.23 5.43
C ALA A 62 9.42 -28.72 5.99
N VAL A 63 10.35 -27.78 6.21
CA VAL A 63 11.63 -28.03 6.83
C VAL A 63 11.38 -28.83 8.10
N GLY A 64 11.65 -30.13 8.01
CA GLY A 64 12.10 -30.98 9.09
C GLY A 64 11.29 -30.92 10.38
N ASN A 65 9.96 -30.97 10.32
CA ASN A 65 9.21 -31.60 11.40
C ASN A 65 8.38 -32.76 10.86
N VAL A 66 9.01 -33.57 10.00
CA VAL A 66 8.76 -35.01 10.00
C VAL A 66 9.13 -35.44 11.42
N VAL A 67 8.17 -35.38 12.34
CA VAL A 67 8.25 -36.26 13.51
C VAL A 67 8.36 -37.62 12.89
N VAL A 68 9.58 -38.15 12.95
CA VAL A 68 9.89 -39.55 12.81
C VAL A 68 9.11 -40.21 13.96
N HIS A 69 7.80 -40.35 13.78
CA HIS A 69 6.98 -41.28 14.53
C HIS A 69 7.34 -42.66 13.97
N THR A 70 8.59 -43.07 14.19
CA THR A 70 8.96 -44.47 14.34
C THR A 70 8.30 -44.94 15.62
N VAL A 71 7.12 -45.56 15.49
CA VAL A 71 6.65 -46.65 16.36
C VAL A 71 5.97 -47.70 15.50
#